data_AF-A0A1Y1YDK3-F1
#
_entry.id   AF-A0A1Y1YDK3-F1
#
_cell.length_a   1.000
_cell.length_b   1.000
_cell.length_c   1.000
_cell.angle_alpha   90.00
_cell.angle_beta   90.00
_cell.angle_gamma   90.00
#
_symmetry.space_group_name_H-M   'P 1'
#
loop_
_entity.id
_entity.type
_entity.pdbx_description
1 polymer ?
#
loop_
_entity_poly.entity_id
_entity_poly.type
_entity_poly.pdbx_seq_one_letter_code
_entity_poly.pdbx_strand_id
1 'polypeptide(L)'
;MQYKPGYNYIKIPDVNGNEIEYIIDMCSRSDIESNNCVTVRYCNKDSECLYNECFIRPDLSKQYGHATGICTFTNNTEISHCDVIYSPTRWFKSYSGYMYCGKGYEISCKTNLECSSQSCSNGKFSWQYVNGPQEGEGLTYGVVYLGIIVIIGIIISCVCCCCIAFKNRKRNKMQYLE
;
A
#
# COMPACT_ATOMS: atom_id res chain seq x y z
N MET A 1 -5.89 6.69 8.77
CA MET A 1 -5.44 5.82 9.87
C MET A 1 -3.92 5.73 9.81
N GLN A 2 -3.22 6.24 10.82
CA GLN A 2 -1.76 6.12 10.87
C GLN A 2 -1.42 4.77 11.51
N TYR A 3 -1.03 3.80 10.70
CA TYR A 3 -0.42 2.57 11.19
C TYR A 3 1.04 2.87 11.48
N LYS A 4 1.41 2.90 12.76
CA LYS A 4 2.82 2.93 13.16
C LYS A 4 3.27 1.49 13.41
N PRO A 5 4.34 1.01 12.76
CA PRO A 5 4.88 -0.31 13.05
C PRO A 5 5.36 -0.37 14.51
N GLY A 6 4.89 -1.38 15.27
CA GLY A 6 5.21 -1.58 16.69
C GLY A 6 4.06 -1.35 17.68
N TYR A 7 2.83 -1.10 17.20
CA TYR A 7 1.66 -0.95 18.08
C TYR A 7 0.87 -2.25 18.16
N ASN A 8 0.61 -2.72 19.39
CA ASN A 8 -0.17 -3.93 19.68
C ASN A 8 -1.68 -3.64 19.81
N TYR A 9 -2.09 -2.43 19.46
CA TYR A 9 -3.48 -1.98 19.50
C TYR A 9 -3.77 -0.96 18.40
N ILE A 10 -5.04 -0.83 18.05
CA ILE A 10 -5.59 0.18 17.15
C ILE A 10 -6.72 0.93 17.85
N LYS A 11 -6.89 2.22 17.55
CA LYS A 11 -8.03 3.01 17.99
C LYS A 11 -8.96 3.26 16.82
N ILE A 12 -10.23 2.87 16.99
CA ILE A 12 -11.28 3.03 15.99
C ILE A 12 -12.43 3.79 16.65
N PRO A 13 -12.89 4.91 16.07
CA PRO A 13 -14.04 5.64 16.60
C PRO A 13 -15.33 4.82 16.40
N ASP A 14 -16.19 4.84 17.42
CA ASP A 14 -17.54 4.26 17.35
C ASP A 14 -18.50 5.16 16.55
N VAL A 15 -19.77 4.72 16.42
CA VAL A 15 -20.82 5.47 15.72
C VAL A 15 -21.11 6.85 16.32
N ASN A 16 -20.70 7.10 17.57
CA ASN A 16 -20.85 8.36 18.28
C ASN A 16 -19.56 9.20 18.27
N GLY A 17 -18.48 8.71 17.62
CA GLY A 17 -17.18 9.36 17.57
C GLY A 17 -16.27 9.09 18.78
N ASN A 18 -16.64 8.18 19.69
CA ASN A 18 -15.79 7.81 20.82
C ASN A 18 -14.68 6.86 20.34
N GLU A 19 -13.42 7.14 20.68
CA GLU A 19 -12.32 6.22 20.37
C GLU A 19 -12.42 4.94 21.21
N ILE A 20 -12.61 3.79 20.53
CA ILE A 20 -12.50 2.47 21.13
C ILE A 20 -11.12 1.89 20.79
N GLU A 21 -10.43 1.36 21.79
CA GLU A 21 -9.15 0.70 21.62
C GLU A 21 -9.34 -0.81 21.49
N TYR A 22 -8.78 -1.38 20.43
CA TYR A 22 -8.80 -2.81 20.14
C TYR A 22 -7.38 -3.36 20.11
N ILE A 23 -7.18 -4.54 20.70
CA ILE A 23 -5.93 -5.29 20.64
C ILE A 23 -5.81 -5.89 19.24
N ILE A 24 -4.66 -5.66 18.59
CA ILE A 24 -4.34 -6.20 17.26
C ILE A 24 -3.20 -7.21 17.27
N ASP A 25 -2.60 -7.44 18.45
CA ASP A 25 -1.65 -8.52 18.68
C ASP A 25 -2.44 -9.83 18.83
N MET A 26 -2.27 -10.74 17.89
CA MET A 26 -3.15 -11.89 17.71
C MET A 26 -2.33 -13.11 17.30
N CYS A 27 -2.76 -14.28 17.73
CA CYS A 27 -2.12 -15.54 17.39
C CYS A 27 -3.12 -16.55 16.86
N SER A 28 -2.63 -17.51 16.06
CA SER A 28 -3.43 -18.66 15.69
C SER A 28 -3.70 -19.53 16.92
N ARG A 29 -4.84 -20.22 16.93
CA ARG A 29 -5.19 -21.14 18.02
C ARG A 29 -4.13 -22.23 18.22
N SER A 30 -3.55 -22.74 17.14
CA SER A 30 -2.45 -23.72 17.20
C SER A 30 -1.19 -23.17 17.87
N ASP A 31 -0.85 -21.90 17.65
CA ASP A 31 0.32 -21.27 18.26
C ASP A 31 0.11 -20.96 19.75
N ILE A 32 -1.13 -20.63 20.13
CA ILE A 32 -1.52 -20.43 21.53
C ILE A 32 -1.47 -21.76 22.30
N GLU A 33 -1.99 -22.84 21.72
CA GLU A 33 -2.01 -24.19 22.32
C GLU A 33 -0.60 -24.79 22.41
N SER A 34 0.26 -24.52 21.42
CA SER A 34 1.67 -24.95 21.43
C SER A 34 2.60 -24.02 22.20
N ASN A 35 2.07 -22.94 22.80
CA ASN A 35 2.83 -21.95 23.58
C ASN A 35 3.96 -21.25 22.80
N ASN A 36 3.83 -21.19 21.47
CA ASN A 36 4.77 -20.55 20.55
C ASN A 36 4.40 -19.09 20.24
N CYS A 37 3.21 -18.68 20.68
CA CYS A 37 2.71 -17.32 20.55
C CYS A 37 3.35 -16.39 21.59
N VAL A 38 4.04 -15.34 21.13
CA VAL A 38 4.60 -14.28 21.99
C VAL A 38 3.74 -13.04 21.84
N THR A 39 2.91 -12.75 22.84
CA THR A 39 2.06 -11.54 22.87
C THR A 39 2.61 -10.55 23.88
N VAL A 40 2.44 -9.26 23.59
CA VAL A 40 2.73 -8.18 24.52
C VAL A 40 1.48 -7.78 25.30
N ARG A 41 0.28 -8.05 24.78
CA ARG A 41 -0.98 -7.59 25.37
C ARG A 41 -2.03 -8.71 25.41
N TYR A 42 -2.63 -8.85 26.59
CA TYR A 42 -3.68 -9.83 26.86
C TYR A 42 -5.08 -9.20 26.83
N CYS A 43 -6.07 -10.01 26.51
CA CYS A 43 -7.49 -9.66 26.53
C CYS A 43 -8.18 -10.28 27.75
N ASN A 44 -9.22 -9.61 28.25
CA ASN A 44 -10.04 -10.12 29.34
C ASN A 44 -11.43 -10.56 28.87
N LYS A 45 -11.84 -10.08 27.70
CA LYS A 45 -13.13 -10.36 27.05
C LYS A 45 -12.98 -10.20 25.55
N ASP A 46 -13.88 -10.82 24.82
CA ASP A 46 -13.91 -10.82 23.36
C ASP A 46 -13.87 -9.41 22.77
N SER A 47 -14.68 -8.49 23.30
CA SER A 47 -14.82 -7.13 22.74
C SER A 47 -13.55 -6.27 22.79
N GLU A 48 -12.50 -6.71 23.48
CA GLU A 48 -11.19 -6.04 23.50
C GLU A 48 -10.33 -6.42 22.31
N CYS A 49 -10.60 -7.55 21.66
CA CYS A 49 -9.89 -8.02 20.48
C CYS A 49 -10.53 -7.46 19.22
N LEU A 50 -9.72 -7.16 18.21
CA LEU A 50 -10.22 -6.69 16.92
C LEU A 50 -11.21 -7.68 16.27
N TYR A 51 -10.97 -8.98 16.41
CA TYR A 51 -11.86 -10.05 15.89
C TYR A 51 -12.93 -10.50 16.88
N ASN A 52 -13.10 -9.80 17.99
CA ASN A 52 -14.09 -10.15 19.00
C ASN A 52 -13.95 -11.62 19.47
N GLU A 53 -12.73 -12.11 19.62
CA GLU A 53 -12.43 -13.46 20.09
C GLU A 53 -11.20 -13.46 21.00
N CYS A 54 -11.41 -13.76 22.27
CA CYS A 54 -10.38 -13.82 23.30
C CYS A 54 -10.24 -15.25 23.82
N PHE A 55 -9.11 -15.90 23.52
CA PHE A 55 -8.82 -17.23 24.03
C PHE A 55 -8.31 -17.16 25.47
N ILE A 56 -9.22 -17.26 26.45
CA ILE A 56 -8.90 -17.25 27.88
C ILE A 56 -8.04 -18.45 28.24
N ARG A 57 -6.86 -18.21 28.84
CA ARG A 57 -6.02 -19.29 29.36
C ARG A 57 -6.12 -19.41 30.88
N PRO A 58 -6.31 -20.62 31.43
CA PRO A 58 -6.38 -20.82 32.88
C PRO A 58 -5.09 -20.45 33.61
N ASP A 59 -3.93 -20.70 33.01
CA ASP A 59 -2.63 -20.44 33.61
C ASP A 59 -2.32 -18.93 33.68
N LEU A 60 -2.62 -18.17 32.62
CA LEU A 60 -2.57 -16.71 32.64
C LEU A 60 -3.59 -16.15 33.63
N SER A 61 -4.81 -16.67 33.62
CA SER A 61 -5.86 -16.20 34.53
C SER A 61 -5.48 -16.41 36.01
N LYS A 62 -4.80 -17.52 36.32
CA LYS A 62 -4.26 -17.79 37.66
C LYS A 62 -3.12 -16.83 38.02
N GLN A 63 -2.25 -16.50 37.07
CA GLN A 63 -1.15 -15.56 37.27
C GLN A 63 -1.63 -14.14 37.54
N TYR A 64 -2.66 -13.68 36.82
CA TYR A 64 -3.15 -12.30 36.87
C TYR A 64 -4.39 -12.10 37.77
N GLY A 65 -5.00 -13.18 38.26
CA GLY A 65 -6.12 -13.13 39.21
C GLY A 65 -7.48 -12.73 38.60
N HIS A 66 -7.59 -12.70 37.28
CA HIS A 66 -8.82 -12.42 36.53
C HIS A 66 -8.81 -13.22 35.23
N ALA A 67 -9.93 -13.25 34.50
CA ALA A 67 -9.98 -13.90 33.19
C ALA A 67 -9.00 -13.19 32.24
N THR A 68 -7.95 -13.89 31.82
CA THR A 68 -6.89 -13.35 30.97
C THR A 68 -6.61 -14.33 29.84
N GLY A 69 -6.57 -13.80 28.62
CA GLY A 69 -6.44 -14.56 27.39
C GLY A 69 -5.63 -13.85 26.32
N ILE A 70 -5.55 -14.50 25.18
CA ILE A 70 -4.84 -14.01 23.99
C ILE A 70 -5.87 -13.84 22.88
N CYS A 71 -5.80 -12.70 22.17
CA CYS A 71 -6.67 -12.49 21.02
C CYS A 71 -6.34 -13.50 19.92
N THR A 72 -7.38 -14.12 19.38
CA THR A 72 -7.25 -15.14 18.34
C THR A 72 -8.18 -14.83 17.19
N PHE A 73 -7.99 -15.54 16.08
CA PHE A 73 -8.89 -15.50 14.94
C PHE A 73 -9.30 -16.92 14.58
N THR A 74 -10.56 -17.11 14.23
CA THR A 74 -11.08 -18.38 13.75
C THR A 74 -10.93 -18.47 12.23
N ASN A 75 -10.88 -19.69 11.68
CA ASN A 75 -10.89 -19.89 10.22
C ASN A 75 -12.17 -19.36 9.54
N ASN A 76 -13.21 -19.04 10.31
CA ASN A 76 -14.48 -18.49 9.83
C ASN A 76 -14.53 -16.96 9.87
N THR A 77 -13.62 -16.29 10.58
CA THR A 77 -13.44 -14.84 10.42
C THR A 77 -12.70 -14.64 9.10
N GLU A 78 -13.43 -14.24 8.05
CA GLU A 78 -12.82 -13.71 6.83
C GLU A 78 -12.05 -12.45 7.23
N ILE A 79 -10.77 -12.63 7.57
CA ILE A 79 -9.84 -11.53 7.79
C ILE A 79 -9.70 -10.82 6.46
N SER A 80 -10.50 -9.78 6.26
CA SER A 80 -10.32 -8.82 5.20
C SER A 80 -9.23 -7.84 5.67
N HIS A 81 -7.97 -8.25 5.51
CA HIS A 81 -6.87 -7.30 5.51
C HIS A 81 -7.04 -6.41 4.29
N CYS A 82 -6.86 -5.10 4.44
CA CYS A 82 -7.01 -4.15 3.33
C CYS A 82 -5.66 -3.50 3.07
N ASP A 83 -5.13 -3.71 1.87
CA ASP A 83 -3.91 -3.07 1.40
C ASP A 83 -4.22 -2.05 0.31
N VAL A 84 -3.33 -1.09 0.17
CA VAL A 84 -3.35 -0.19 -0.99
C VAL A 84 -2.55 -0.86 -2.11
N ILE A 85 -3.24 -1.25 -3.18
CA ILE A 85 -2.61 -1.76 -4.40
C ILE A 85 -2.20 -0.58 -5.24
N TYR A 86 -0.89 -0.36 -5.32
CA TYR A 86 -0.32 0.70 -6.14
C TYR A 86 -0.25 0.28 -7.60
N SER A 87 -0.83 1.09 -8.48
CA SER A 87 -0.65 0.96 -9.92
C SER A 87 0.56 1.78 -10.37
N PRO A 88 1.46 1.22 -11.18
CA PRO A 88 2.60 1.96 -11.71
C PRO A 88 2.11 3.16 -12.54
N THR A 89 2.87 4.25 -12.46
CA THR A 89 2.60 5.46 -13.23
C THR A 89 2.66 5.14 -14.73
N ARG A 90 1.64 5.60 -15.46
CA ARG A 90 1.65 5.68 -16.92
C ARG A 90 1.71 7.14 -17.32
N TRP A 91 2.18 7.41 -18.53
CA TRP A 91 2.48 8.74 -19.05
C TRP A 91 1.40 9.75 -18.62
N PHE A 92 1.81 10.79 -17.87
CA PHE A 92 0.96 11.87 -17.32
C PHE A 92 0.04 11.54 -16.13
N LYS A 93 0.09 10.34 -15.57
CA LYS A 93 -0.73 9.96 -14.40
C LYS A 93 0.15 9.75 -13.18
N SER A 94 -0.13 10.50 -12.12
CA SER A 94 0.45 10.29 -10.78
C SER A 94 0.15 8.88 -10.28
N TYR A 95 0.95 8.42 -9.30
CA TYR A 95 0.68 7.15 -8.61
C TYR A 95 -0.79 7.08 -8.21
N SER A 96 -1.47 6.02 -8.67
CA SER A 96 -2.84 5.74 -8.26
C SER A 96 -2.85 4.42 -7.51
N GLY A 97 -3.31 4.48 -6.26
CA GLY A 97 -3.60 3.29 -5.47
C GLY A 97 -5.11 3.09 -5.38
N TYR A 98 -5.54 1.84 -5.28
CA TYR A 98 -6.89 1.53 -4.82
C TYR A 98 -6.78 0.60 -3.62
N MET A 99 -7.75 0.73 -2.70
CA MET A 99 -7.83 -0.17 -1.55
C MET A 99 -8.40 -1.50 -2.02
N TYR A 100 -7.72 -2.59 -1.70
CA TYR A 100 -8.18 -3.93 -1.97
C TYR A 100 -8.14 -4.74 -0.67
N CYS A 101 -9.26 -5.40 -0.38
CA CYS A 101 -9.39 -6.19 0.83
C CYS A 101 -9.42 -7.68 0.46
N GLY A 102 -8.73 -8.50 1.25
CA GLY A 102 -8.65 -9.93 1.08
C GLY A 102 -7.99 -10.56 2.30
N LYS A 103 -7.63 -11.84 2.22
CA LYS A 103 -6.93 -12.57 3.29
C LYS A 103 -5.65 -11.83 3.71
N GLY A 104 -5.47 -11.75 5.03
CA GLY A 104 -4.30 -11.18 5.67
C GLY A 104 -3.09 -12.11 5.75
N TYR A 105 -2.07 -11.65 6.50
CA TYR A 105 -0.82 -12.35 6.69
C TYR A 105 -0.99 -13.76 7.26
N GLU A 106 -0.11 -14.67 6.83
CA GLU A 106 -0.02 -16.07 7.30
C GLU A 106 -1.21 -16.99 6.95
N ILE A 107 -2.22 -16.47 6.26
CA ILE A 107 -3.34 -17.27 5.75
C ILE A 107 -2.95 -17.93 4.42
N SER A 108 -3.33 -19.20 4.25
CA SER A 108 -3.15 -19.91 2.99
C SER A 108 -4.04 -19.34 1.87
N CYS A 109 -3.45 -19.19 0.69
CA CYS A 109 -4.11 -18.66 -0.50
C CYS A 109 -3.96 -19.64 -1.67
N LYS A 110 -4.98 -19.74 -2.51
CA LYS A 110 -4.90 -20.49 -3.78
C LYS A 110 -4.73 -19.56 -4.98
N THR A 111 -5.29 -18.37 -4.87
CA THR A 111 -5.30 -17.38 -5.95
C THR A 111 -4.84 -16.02 -5.45
N ASN A 112 -4.28 -15.21 -6.36
CA ASN A 112 -3.88 -13.84 -6.05
C ASN A 112 -5.04 -12.99 -5.54
N LEU A 113 -6.24 -13.19 -6.09
CA LEU A 113 -7.44 -12.41 -5.74
C LEU A 113 -7.91 -12.65 -4.30
N GLU A 114 -7.54 -13.78 -3.70
CA GLU A 114 -7.84 -14.06 -2.30
C GLU A 114 -7.01 -13.20 -1.34
N CYS A 115 -5.86 -12.67 -1.75
CA CYS A 115 -4.94 -11.91 -0.88
C CYS A 115 -5.22 -10.41 -0.97
N SER A 116 -5.12 -9.70 0.16
CA SER A 116 -5.21 -8.24 0.20
C SER A 116 -4.15 -7.54 -0.68
N SER A 117 -2.97 -8.15 -0.83
CA SER A 117 -1.88 -7.67 -1.70
C SER A 117 -2.02 -8.07 -3.16
N GLN A 118 -3.09 -8.78 -3.54
CA GLN A 118 -3.24 -9.41 -4.85
C GLN A 118 -2.06 -10.30 -5.28
N SER A 119 -1.33 -10.85 -4.32
CA SER A 119 -0.12 -11.63 -4.59
C SER A 119 -0.02 -12.84 -3.66
N CYS A 120 -0.29 -14.01 -4.23
CA CYS A 120 -0.17 -15.31 -3.60
C CYS A 120 1.07 -16.03 -4.17
N SER A 121 2.06 -16.31 -3.33
CA SER A 121 3.30 -16.98 -3.74
C SER A 121 3.54 -18.21 -2.85
N ASN A 122 3.79 -19.36 -3.47
CA ASN A 122 3.98 -20.65 -2.78
C ASN A 122 2.81 -21.02 -1.83
N GLY A 123 1.57 -20.68 -2.20
CA GLY A 123 0.37 -20.96 -1.40
C GLY A 123 0.24 -20.11 -0.13
N LYS A 124 1.11 -19.12 0.04
CA LYS A 124 1.11 -18.16 1.15
C LYS A 124 1.09 -16.72 0.62
N PHE A 125 0.65 -15.82 1.47
CA PHE A 125 0.67 -14.39 1.20
C PHE A 125 2.09 -13.88 0.90
N SER A 126 2.23 -12.98 -0.07
CA SER A 126 3.49 -12.26 -0.34
C SER A 126 3.32 -10.75 -0.19
N TRP A 127 4.29 -10.12 0.47
CA TRP A 127 4.31 -8.68 0.76
C TRP A 127 4.48 -7.86 -0.52
N GLN A 128 3.61 -6.87 -0.74
CA GLN A 128 3.85 -5.81 -1.73
C GLN A 128 4.70 -4.70 -1.09
N TYR A 129 6.00 -4.95 -0.88
CA TYR A 129 6.92 -3.89 -0.43
C TYR A 129 7.38 -2.96 -1.58
N VAL A 130 7.10 -3.32 -2.83
CA VAL A 130 7.93 -2.88 -3.97
C VAL A 130 7.32 -1.71 -4.77
N ASN A 131 6.02 -1.42 -4.63
CA ASN A 131 5.32 -0.50 -5.56
C ASN A 131 4.75 0.76 -4.91
N GLY A 132 5.04 1.02 -3.62
CA GLY A 132 4.62 2.26 -2.98
C GLY A 132 5.29 3.48 -3.63
N PRO A 133 4.60 4.64 -3.71
CA PRO A 133 5.22 5.87 -4.20
C PRO A 133 6.43 6.21 -3.32
N GLN A 134 7.63 6.24 -3.90
CA GLN A 134 8.79 6.83 -3.23
C GLN A 134 8.64 8.36 -3.25
N GLU A 135 8.88 9.00 -2.11
CA GLU A 135 8.91 10.45 -2.03
C GLU A 135 9.95 11.00 -3.02
N GLY A 136 9.50 11.70 -4.06
CA GLY A 136 10.36 12.36 -5.05
C GLY A 136 10.21 11.90 -6.51
N GLU A 137 9.51 10.80 -6.78
CA GLU A 137 9.42 10.28 -8.16
C GLU A 137 8.72 11.24 -9.14
N GLY A 138 7.69 11.96 -8.70
CA GLY A 138 6.92 12.87 -9.55
C GLY A 138 7.73 14.08 -10.07
N LEU A 139 8.71 14.56 -9.30
CA LEU A 139 9.52 15.72 -9.69
C LEU A 139 10.50 15.34 -10.81
N THR A 140 11.08 14.13 -10.74
CA THR A 140 12.08 13.65 -11.69
C THR A 140 11.51 13.53 -13.10
N TYR A 141 10.30 12.97 -13.26
CA TYR A 141 9.65 12.86 -14.57
C TYR A 141 9.25 14.23 -15.14
N GLY A 142 8.83 15.18 -14.31
CA GLY A 142 8.46 16.53 -14.74
C GLY A 142 9.66 17.31 -15.32
N VAL A 143 10.82 17.22 -14.67
CA VAL A 143 12.05 17.88 -15.13
C VAL A 143 12.55 17.27 -16.45
N VAL A 144 12.54 15.93 -16.57
CA VAL A 144 12.93 15.25 -17.81
C VAL A 144 12.00 15.64 -18.97
N TYR A 145 10.69 15.71 -18.73
CA TYR A 145 9.72 16.06 -19.76
C TYR A 145 9.83 17.52 -20.23
N LEU A 146 10.03 18.47 -19.31
CA LEU A 146 10.33 19.87 -19.67
C LEU A 146 11.61 19.96 -20.51
N GLY A 147 12.64 19.18 -20.18
CA GLY A 147 13.86 19.08 -20.98
C GLY A 147 13.58 18.64 -22.42
N ILE A 148 12.76 17.60 -22.62
CA ILE A 148 12.39 17.11 -23.96
C ILE A 148 11.62 18.17 -24.76
N ILE A 149 10.67 18.87 -24.14
CA ILE A 149 9.91 19.94 -24.82
C ILE A 149 10.83 21.06 -25.29
N VAL A 150 11.79 21.47 -24.46
CA VAL A 150 12.76 22.51 -24.81
C VAL A 150 13.62 22.07 -25.99
N ILE A 151 14.11 20.82 -25.99
CA ILE A 151 14.91 20.28 -27.09
C ILE A 151 14.10 20.26 -28.40
N ILE A 152 12.86 19.78 -28.37
CA ILE A 152 11.97 19.78 -29.54
C ILE A 152 11.73 21.21 -30.04
N GLY A 153 11.50 22.17 -29.15
CA GLY A 153 11.34 23.57 -29.49
C GLY A 153 12.55 24.17 -30.20
N ILE A 154 13.76 23.85 -29.73
CA ILE A 154 15.02 24.27 -30.37
C ILE A 154 15.14 23.68 -31.77
N ILE A 155 14.87 22.39 -31.94
CA ILE A 155 14.93 21.71 -33.25
C ILE A 155 13.96 22.37 -34.24
N ILE A 156 12.71 22.60 -33.83
CA ILE A 156 11.69 23.26 -34.67
C ILE A 156 12.14 24.67 -35.04
N SER A 157 12.65 25.45 -34.09
CA SER A 157 13.17 26.80 -34.33
C SER A 157 14.32 26.79 -35.35
N CYS A 158 15.29 25.89 -35.20
CA CYS A 158 16.40 25.74 -36.15
C CYS A 158 15.89 25.38 -37.55
N VAL A 159 14.94 24.44 -37.68
CA VAL A 159 14.34 24.07 -38.96
C VAL A 159 13.61 25.25 -39.58
N CYS A 160 12.79 25.98 -38.81
CA CYS A 160 12.09 27.17 -39.29
C CYS A 160 13.06 28.26 -39.77
N CYS A 161 14.11 28.55 -39.02
CA CYS A 161 15.16 29.50 -39.41
C CYS A 161 15.87 29.07 -40.70
N CYS A 162 16.22 27.79 -40.84
CA CYS A 162 16.80 27.24 -42.06
C CYS A 162 15.85 27.34 -43.26
N CYS A 163 14.56 27.03 -43.08
CA CYS A 163 13.54 27.16 -44.13
C CYS A 163 13.34 28.62 -44.57
N ILE A 164 13.30 29.57 -43.63
CA ILE A 164 13.16 31.01 -43.93
C ILE A 164 14.41 31.52 -44.67
N ALA A 165 15.61 31.17 -44.19
CA ALA A 165 16.87 31.54 -44.84
C ALA A 165 16.95 30.99 -46.28
N PHE A 166 16.53 29.73 -46.50
CA PHE A 166 16.50 29.13 -47.82
C PHE A 166 15.50 29.82 -48.77
N LYS A 167 14.31 30.18 -48.26
CA LYS A 167 13.30 30.94 -49.02
C LYS A 167 13.82 32.32 -49.44
N ASN A 168 14.47 33.04 -48.53
CA ASN A 168 15.03 34.37 -48.81
C ASN A 168 16.17 34.29 -49.84
N ARG A 169 17.03 33.26 -49.77
CA ARG A 169 18.11 33.06 -50.74
C ARG A 169 17.57 32.78 -52.15
N LYS A 170 16.46 32.04 -52.27
CA LYS A 170 15.79 31.77 -53.56
C LYS A 170 15.15 33.03 -54.14
N ARG A 171 14.52 33.88 -53.31
CA ARG A 171 13.91 35.14 -53.76
C ARG A 171 14.94 36.14 -54.30
N ASN A 172 16.06 36.31 -53.60
CA ASN A 172 17.11 37.23 -54.04
C ASN A 172 17.76 36.77 -55.36
N LYS A 173 17.92 35.46 -55.60
CA LYS A 173 18.44 34.95 -56.88
C LYS A 173 17.54 35.26 -58.09
N MET A 174 16.23 35.38 -57.92
CA MET A 174 15.33 35.71 -59.04
C MET A 174 15.33 37.20 -59.40
N GLN A 175 15.65 38.10 -58.46
CA GLN A 175 15.76 39.55 -58.73
C GLN A 175 17.02 39.96 -59.51
N TYR A 176 18.02 39.07 -59.66
CA TYR A 176 19.22 39.33 -60.46
C TYR A 176 19.15 38.74 -61.89
N LEU A 177 18.00 38.18 -62.29
CA LEU A 177 17.77 37.55 -63.59
C LEU A 177 16.72 38.29 -64.46
N GLU A 178 16.21 39.43 -63.99
CA GLU A 178 15.44 40.42 -64.76
C GLU A 178 16.31 41.66 -65.01
#